data_AF-A0A3N7H7C2-F1
#
_entry.id   AF-A0A3N7H7C2-F1
#
_cell.length_a   1.000
_cell.length_b   1.000
_cell.length_c   1.000
_cell.angle_alpha   90.00
_cell.angle_beta   90.00
_cell.angle_gamma   90.00
#
_symmetry.space_group_name_H-M   'P 1'
#
loop_
_entity.id
_entity.type
_entity.pdbx_description
1 polymer ?
#
loop_
_entity_poly.entity_id
_entity_poly.type
_entity_poly.pdbx_seq_one_letter_code
_entity_poly.pdbx_strand_id
1 'polypeptide(L)'
;LAQTAAWNEFAMSSTIASYLKGYNDPRLGRYFQPDVTNGQYNSLRNGLPPSALNNPRNNSSQNSNIGTYWVSWSASSSAWTPNLEARQHVMSAAEAWFLRAEGALNGWNMGAAAQECYEQGITASLTQWGADETAIRAYLTSTALPAAPGDTENSPAVAATPIAWAADESTRREQIGVQKWLALFPDGMEAWAEFRRTGFPKMYPVVQSDNADLPSGTFIKRLPFPIVEENNNAGELAKGRALLGGPDNAATSLWWDVNE
;
A
#
# COMPACT_ATOMS: atom_id res chain seq x y z
N LEU A 1 -9.15 9.11 -8.04
CA LEU A 1 -8.25 9.58 -6.97
C LEU A 1 -8.25 11.10 -6.81
N ALA A 2 -8.03 11.88 -7.87
CA ALA A 2 -7.95 13.36 -7.79
C ALA A 2 -9.12 14.02 -7.05
N GLN A 3 -10.35 13.75 -7.45
CA GLN A 3 -11.53 14.34 -6.81
C GLN A 3 -11.66 13.93 -5.33
N THR A 4 -11.49 12.65 -5.04
CA THR A 4 -11.56 12.14 -3.66
C THR A 4 -10.48 12.78 -2.79
N ALA A 5 -9.25 12.93 -3.31
CA ALA A 5 -8.14 13.56 -2.60
C ALA A 5 -8.43 15.04 -2.29
N ALA A 6 -9.20 15.72 -3.15
CA ALA A 6 -9.62 17.09 -2.90
C ALA A 6 -10.64 17.24 -1.75
N TRP A 7 -11.41 16.20 -1.44
CA TRP A 7 -12.25 16.19 -0.22
C TRP A 7 -11.42 16.02 1.06
N ASN A 8 -10.14 15.64 0.95
CA ASN A 8 -9.21 15.47 2.05
C ASN A 8 -9.69 14.46 3.12
N GLU A 9 -10.34 13.39 2.65
CA GLU A 9 -10.94 12.34 3.51
C GLU A 9 -10.01 11.14 3.77
N PHE A 10 -8.82 11.15 3.18
CA PHE A 10 -7.80 10.13 3.40
C PHE A 10 -6.42 10.76 3.39
N ALA A 11 -5.47 10.07 4.02
CA ALA A 11 -4.11 10.53 4.22
C ALA A 11 -3.11 9.41 3.94
N MET A 12 -1.83 9.78 3.87
CA MET A 12 -0.71 8.84 3.88
C MET A 12 -0.83 7.89 5.08
N SER A 13 -0.89 6.58 4.82
CA SER A 13 -0.92 5.59 5.89
C SER A 13 0.43 5.48 6.59
N SER A 14 0.44 5.17 7.88
CA SER A 14 1.69 4.95 8.62
C SER A 14 2.54 3.82 8.03
N THR A 15 1.92 2.77 7.47
CA THR A 15 2.64 1.67 6.82
C THR A 15 3.49 2.19 5.66
N ILE A 16 2.90 2.93 4.71
CA ILE A 16 3.67 3.42 3.55
C ILE A 16 4.68 4.48 3.96
N ALA A 17 4.35 5.31 4.96
CA ALA A 17 5.27 6.28 5.52
C ALA A 17 6.51 5.61 6.13
N SER A 18 6.35 4.48 6.83
CA SER A 18 7.47 3.73 7.42
C SER A 18 8.47 3.28 6.35
N TYR A 19 7.99 2.71 5.24
CA TYR A 19 8.84 2.31 4.11
C TYR A 19 9.45 3.52 3.39
N LEU A 20 8.62 4.45 2.89
CA LEU A 20 9.10 5.54 2.05
C LEU A 20 10.08 6.46 2.77
N LYS A 21 9.81 6.81 4.04
CA LYS A 21 10.72 7.65 4.83
C LYS A 21 12.00 6.90 5.16
N GLY A 22 11.89 5.66 5.65
CA GLY A 22 13.06 4.88 6.06
C GLY A 22 14.02 4.62 4.90
N TYR A 23 13.47 4.33 3.72
CA TYR A 23 14.24 4.13 2.50
C TYR A 23 14.81 5.41 1.88
N ASN A 24 14.47 6.60 2.40
CA ASN A 24 14.70 7.87 1.72
C ASN A 24 14.21 7.80 0.26
N ASP A 25 13.01 7.26 0.06
CA ASP A 25 12.52 6.87 -1.25
C ASP A 25 12.21 8.10 -2.11
N PRO A 26 12.78 8.21 -3.32
CA PRO A 26 12.56 9.37 -4.20
C PRO A 26 11.10 9.50 -4.67
N ARG A 27 10.26 8.46 -4.49
CA ARG A 27 8.82 8.51 -4.79
C ARG A 27 8.02 9.22 -3.70
N LEU A 28 8.57 9.48 -2.50
CA LEU A 28 7.81 10.08 -1.38
C LEU A 28 7.12 11.39 -1.79
N GLY A 29 7.88 12.34 -2.35
CA GLY A 29 7.34 13.62 -2.82
C GLY A 29 6.55 13.55 -4.13
N ARG A 30 6.44 12.37 -4.73
CA ARG A 30 5.56 12.10 -5.89
C ARG A 30 4.23 11.52 -5.44
N TYR A 31 4.26 10.60 -4.47
CA TYR A 31 3.09 9.88 -3.98
C TYR A 31 2.29 10.73 -3.01
N PHE A 32 2.99 11.51 -2.20
CA PHE A 32 2.42 12.35 -1.16
C PHE A 32 2.99 13.75 -1.25
N GLN A 33 2.33 14.67 -0.56
CA GLN A 33 2.84 16.00 -0.32
C GLN A 33 2.84 16.30 1.18
N PRO A 34 3.72 17.20 1.66
CA PRO A 34 3.73 17.57 3.06
C PRO A 34 2.38 18.15 3.51
N ASP A 35 2.05 18.02 4.80
CA ASP A 35 0.83 18.61 5.33
C ASP A 35 0.89 20.14 5.24
N VAL A 36 -0.30 20.75 5.14
CA VAL A 36 -0.45 22.18 4.86
C VAL A 36 -0.19 23.07 6.08
N THR A 37 0.06 22.48 7.25
CA THR A 37 0.20 23.24 8.50
C THR A 37 1.65 23.40 8.94
N ASN A 38 2.44 22.33 8.92
CA ASN A 38 3.83 22.34 9.37
C ASN A 38 4.83 21.89 8.29
N GLY A 39 4.35 21.51 7.10
CA GLY A 39 5.19 21.16 5.97
C GLY A 39 5.97 19.85 6.15
N GLN A 40 5.48 18.93 7.00
CA GLN A 40 6.08 17.62 7.20
C GLN A 40 5.30 16.52 6.47
N TYR A 41 5.96 15.39 6.19
CA TYR A 41 5.28 14.20 5.70
C TYR A 41 4.62 13.46 6.88
N ASN A 42 3.41 13.84 7.27
CA ASN A 42 2.70 13.22 8.40
C ASN A 42 1.79 12.08 7.94
N SER A 43 1.73 11.00 8.73
CA SER A 43 0.91 9.83 8.43
C SER A 43 -0.09 9.53 9.54
N LEU A 44 -1.10 8.73 9.19
CA LEU A 44 -2.14 8.29 10.10
C LEU A 44 -2.20 6.76 10.19
N ARG A 45 -2.43 6.23 11.40
CA ARG A 45 -2.71 4.81 11.61
C ARG A 45 -4.13 4.48 11.16
N ASN A 46 -4.30 3.33 10.50
CA ASN A 46 -5.61 2.82 10.12
C ASN A 46 -6.34 2.24 11.34
N GLY A 47 -7.66 2.41 11.37
CA GLY A 47 -8.53 1.82 12.41
C GLY A 47 -8.39 2.46 13.78
N LEU A 48 -8.14 3.77 13.85
CA LEU A 48 -8.17 4.52 15.11
C LEU A 48 -9.60 4.57 15.69
N PRO A 49 -9.76 4.58 17.03
CA PRO A 49 -11.08 4.71 17.66
C PRO A 49 -11.70 6.10 17.42
N PRO A 50 -13.05 6.23 17.53
CA PRO A 50 -13.71 7.54 17.41
C PRO A 50 -13.18 8.60 18.38
N SER A 51 -12.71 8.20 19.58
CA SER A 51 -12.12 9.12 20.55
C SER A 51 -10.84 9.80 20.04
N ALA A 52 -10.14 9.20 19.07
CA ALA A 52 -8.93 9.74 18.46
C ALA A 52 -9.19 10.97 17.57
N LEU A 53 -10.46 11.24 17.21
CA LEU A 53 -10.86 12.48 16.52
C LEU A 53 -10.55 13.74 17.34
N ASN A 54 -10.48 13.61 18.68
CA ASN A 54 -10.16 14.72 19.56
C ASN A 54 -8.68 15.10 19.54
N ASN A 55 -7.80 14.28 18.95
CA ASN A 55 -6.39 14.60 18.82
C ASN A 55 -6.17 15.46 17.55
N PRO A 56 -5.74 16.72 17.67
CA PRO A 56 -5.55 17.59 16.51
C PRO A 56 -4.60 17.01 15.46
N ARG A 57 -3.60 16.19 15.84
CA ARG A 57 -2.68 15.56 14.88
C ARG A 57 -3.34 14.54 13.96
N ASN A 58 -4.54 14.07 14.28
CA ASN A 58 -5.32 13.17 13.43
C ASN A 58 -6.23 13.94 12.45
N ASN A 59 -6.30 15.27 12.54
CA ASN A 59 -7.04 16.07 11.58
C ASN A 59 -6.43 15.96 10.17
N SER A 60 -7.27 15.99 9.15
CA SER A 60 -6.82 15.85 7.75
C SER A 60 -5.86 16.95 7.29
N SER A 61 -5.92 18.16 7.88
CA SER A 61 -4.97 19.25 7.59
C SER A 61 -3.58 19.06 8.23
N GLN A 62 -3.44 18.15 9.20
CA GLN A 62 -2.18 17.81 9.86
C GLN A 62 -1.49 16.58 9.25
N ASN A 63 -2.09 15.97 8.23
CA ASN A 63 -1.62 14.76 7.61
C ASN A 63 -1.34 14.98 6.12
N SER A 64 -0.40 14.20 5.58
CA SER A 64 -0.04 14.27 4.17
C SER A 64 -1.18 13.77 3.30
N ASN A 65 -1.58 14.61 2.35
CA ASN A 65 -2.45 14.23 1.25
C ASN A 65 -1.61 13.62 0.10
N ILE A 66 -2.29 13.05 -0.89
CA ILE A 66 -1.71 12.52 -2.13
C ILE A 66 -0.96 13.61 -2.89
N GLY A 67 0.09 13.25 -3.61
CA GLY A 67 0.98 14.18 -4.29
C GLY A 67 0.33 15.01 -5.41
N THR A 68 1.08 16.00 -5.87
CA THR A 68 0.64 17.06 -6.81
C THR A 68 0.23 16.56 -8.19
N TYR A 69 0.57 15.31 -8.55
CA TYR A 69 0.04 14.67 -9.74
C TYR A 69 -1.50 14.59 -9.73
N TRP A 70 -2.11 14.39 -8.56
CA TRP A 70 -3.56 14.24 -8.41
C TRP A 70 -4.26 15.45 -7.81
N VAL A 71 -3.62 16.18 -6.89
CA VAL A 71 -4.25 17.28 -6.16
C VAL A 71 -3.22 18.29 -5.66
N SER A 72 -3.54 19.58 -5.71
CA SER A 72 -2.64 20.65 -5.24
C SER A 72 -3.34 21.56 -4.24
N TRP A 73 -2.62 22.01 -3.21
CA TRP A 73 -3.15 22.97 -2.25
C TRP A 73 -3.13 24.39 -2.81
N SER A 74 -4.25 25.09 -2.71
CA SER A 74 -4.36 26.52 -3.02
C SER A 74 -4.39 27.31 -1.72
N ALA A 75 -3.29 28.00 -1.40
CA ALA A 75 -3.20 28.84 -0.21
C ALA A 75 -4.19 30.01 -0.24
N SER A 76 -4.53 30.54 -1.42
CA SER A 76 -5.46 31.67 -1.55
C SER A 76 -6.90 31.30 -1.20
N SER A 77 -7.33 30.08 -1.53
CA SER A 77 -8.68 29.59 -1.22
C SER A 77 -8.72 28.67 0.00
N SER A 78 -7.56 28.37 0.60
CA SER A 78 -7.42 27.37 1.66
C SER A 78 -8.15 26.06 1.32
N ALA A 79 -7.96 25.59 0.09
CA ALA A 79 -8.66 24.43 -0.45
C ALA A 79 -7.77 23.60 -1.37
N TRP A 80 -8.10 22.32 -1.47
CA TRP A 80 -7.47 21.40 -2.41
C TRP A 80 -8.13 21.49 -3.79
N THR A 81 -7.32 21.64 -4.83
CA THR A 81 -7.77 21.68 -6.23
C THR A 81 -7.40 20.35 -6.92
N PRO A 82 -8.39 19.57 -7.40
CA PRO A 82 -8.11 18.30 -8.07
C PRO A 82 -7.52 18.53 -9.46
N ASN A 83 -6.55 17.71 -9.85
CA ASN A 83 -6.11 17.58 -11.22
C ASN A 83 -6.93 16.49 -11.93
N LEU A 84 -8.01 16.88 -12.59
CA LEU A 84 -8.91 15.94 -13.27
C LEU A 84 -8.33 15.34 -14.56
N GLU A 85 -7.25 15.91 -15.08
CA GLU A 85 -6.53 15.38 -16.25
C GLU A 85 -5.51 14.29 -15.86
N ALA A 86 -5.32 14.05 -14.55
CA ALA A 86 -4.44 12.99 -14.05
C ALA A 86 -4.92 11.62 -14.52
N ARG A 87 -4.04 10.88 -15.21
CA ARG A 87 -4.37 9.56 -15.76
C ARG A 87 -4.42 8.54 -14.63
N GLN A 88 -5.34 7.59 -14.75
CA GLN A 88 -5.36 6.40 -13.91
C GLN A 88 -4.47 5.34 -14.53
N HIS A 89 -3.49 4.87 -13.77
CA HIS A 89 -2.69 3.72 -14.17
C HIS A 89 -3.50 2.45 -13.93
N VAL A 90 -3.50 1.53 -14.91
CA VAL A 90 -4.22 0.25 -14.82
C VAL A 90 -3.25 -0.89 -14.53
N MET A 91 -2.15 -0.96 -15.28
CA MET A 91 -1.07 -1.92 -15.05
C MET A 91 0.24 -1.24 -15.42
N SER A 92 1.26 -1.34 -14.56
CA SER A 92 2.57 -0.73 -14.79
C SER A 92 3.58 -1.74 -15.33
N ALA A 93 4.61 -1.27 -16.04
CA ALA A 93 5.72 -2.14 -16.43
C ALA A 93 6.48 -2.70 -15.21
N ALA A 94 6.55 -1.94 -14.11
CA ALA A 94 7.18 -2.37 -12.87
C ALA A 94 6.50 -3.62 -12.30
N GLU A 95 5.16 -3.66 -12.30
CA GLU A 95 4.39 -4.81 -11.86
C GLU A 95 4.74 -6.08 -12.64
N ALA A 96 4.81 -6.01 -13.98
CA ALA A 96 5.20 -7.13 -14.82
C ALA A 96 6.61 -7.65 -14.50
N TRP A 97 7.55 -6.76 -14.20
CA TRP A 97 8.89 -7.14 -13.77
C TRP A 97 8.90 -7.82 -12.40
N PHE A 98 8.12 -7.35 -11.43
CA PHE A 98 8.02 -8.01 -10.13
C PHE A 98 7.31 -9.37 -10.19
N LEU A 99 6.29 -9.52 -11.04
CA LEU A 99 5.68 -10.81 -11.33
C LEU A 99 6.71 -11.80 -11.91
N ARG A 100 7.57 -11.33 -12.83
CA ARG A 100 8.68 -12.14 -13.37
C ARG A 100 9.74 -12.45 -12.32
N ALA A 101 10.04 -11.52 -11.40
CA ALA A 101 10.98 -11.75 -10.31
C ALA A 101 10.48 -12.87 -9.38
N GLU A 102 9.21 -12.83 -8.98
CA GLU A 102 8.60 -13.87 -8.16
C GLU A 102 8.51 -15.20 -8.91
N GLY A 103 8.07 -15.19 -10.18
CA GLY A 103 8.03 -16.38 -11.02
C GLY A 103 9.39 -17.06 -11.14
N ALA A 104 10.47 -16.28 -11.30
CA ALA A 104 11.83 -16.79 -11.33
C ALA A 104 12.26 -17.40 -9.99
N LEU A 105 11.88 -16.80 -8.84
CA LEU A 105 12.11 -17.43 -7.51
C LEU A 105 11.31 -18.72 -7.32
N ASN A 106 10.15 -18.84 -7.97
CA ASN A 106 9.35 -20.06 -7.96
C ASN A 106 9.90 -21.13 -8.94
N GLY A 107 11.02 -20.87 -9.61
CA GLY A 107 11.65 -21.79 -10.57
C GLY A 107 10.99 -21.80 -11.95
N TRP A 108 10.13 -20.83 -12.26
CA TRP A 108 9.50 -20.72 -13.58
C TRP A 108 10.46 -20.06 -14.58
N ASN A 109 10.33 -20.41 -15.87
CA ASN A 109 11.12 -19.77 -16.92
C ASN A 109 10.54 -18.38 -17.27
N MET A 110 11.09 -17.33 -16.63
CA MET A 110 10.70 -15.93 -16.83
C MET A 110 11.63 -15.15 -17.77
N GLY A 111 12.56 -15.86 -18.42
CA GLY A 111 13.51 -15.29 -19.40
C GLY A 111 14.63 -14.42 -18.81
N ALA A 112 14.73 -14.29 -17.49
CA ALA A 112 15.78 -13.57 -16.77
C ALA A 112 15.89 -14.07 -15.32
N ALA A 113 16.98 -13.75 -14.63
CA ALA A 113 17.16 -14.09 -13.22
C ALA A 113 16.26 -13.23 -12.31
N ALA A 114 15.87 -13.75 -11.15
CA ALA A 114 15.00 -13.03 -10.22
C ALA A 114 15.56 -11.66 -9.78
N GLN A 115 16.88 -11.59 -9.54
CA GLN A 115 17.56 -10.33 -9.19
C GLN A 115 17.44 -9.30 -10.30
N GLU A 116 17.72 -9.69 -11.55
CA GLU A 116 17.61 -8.81 -12.70
C GLU A 116 16.17 -8.29 -12.84
N CYS A 117 15.17 -9.16 -12.74
CA CYS A 117 13.77 -8.75 -12.78
C CYS A 117 13.40 -7.79 -11.65
N TYR A 118 13.89 -8.02 -10.43
CA TYR A 118 13.65 -7.15 -9.28
C TYR A 118 14.24 -5.75 -9.49
N GLU A 119 15.50 -5.67 -9.92
CA GLU A 119 16.18 -4.39 -10.18
C GLU A 119 15.54 -3.62 -11.35
N GLN A 120 15.07 -4.33 -12.38
CA GLN A 120 14.30 -3.74 -13.48
C GLN A 120 12.92 -3.24 -13.03
N GLY A 121 12.25 -3.96 -12.12
CA GLY A 121 10.99 -3.51 -11.52
C GLY A 121 11.13 -2.20 -10.74
N ILE A 122 12.17 -2.09 -9.92
CA ILE A 122 12.51 -0.85 -9.21
C ILE A 122 12.80 0.26 -10.21
N THR A 123 13.66 0.00 -11.20
CA THR A 123 14.06 0.97 -12.21
C THR A 123 12.84 1.50 -12.95
N ALA A 124 11.97 0.61 -13.45
CA ALA A 124 10.74 0.98 -14.14
C ALA A 124 9.80 1.84 -13.27
N SER A 125 9.64 1.50 -11.99
CA SER A 125 8.82 2.27 -11.06
C SER A 125 9.39 3.67 -10.83
N LEU A 126 10.69 3.75 -10.51
CA LEU A 126 11.35 5.03 -10.24
C LEU A 126 11.37 5.94 -11.46
N THR A 127 11.63 5.39 -12.65
CA THR A 127 11.56 6.13 -13.92
C THR A 127 10.13 6.63 -14.19
N GLN A 128 9.10 5.80 -13.98
CA GLN A 128 7.69 6.22 -14.14
C GLN A 128 7.36 7.45 -13.29
N TRP A 129 7.95 7.55 -12.10
CA TRP A 129 7.75 8.65 -11.16
C TRP A 129 8.82 9.76 -11.26
N GLY A 130 9.63 9.74 -12.32
CA GLY A 130 10.54 10.81 -12.69
C GLY A 130 11.81 10.91 -11.84
N ALA A 131 12.28 9.80 -11.26
CA ALA A 131 13.63 9.72 -10.71
C ALA A 131 14.66 9.62 -11.84
N ASP A 132 15.81 10.27 -11.67
CA ASP A 132 16.93 10.16 -12.60
C ASP A 132 17.79 8.90 -12.35
N GLU A 133 18.70 8.62 -13.29
CA GLU A 133 19.59 7.46 -13.23
C GLU A 133 20.50 7.44 -12.00
N THR A 134 20.86 8.62 -11.47
CA THR A 134 21.73 8.71 -10.28
C THR A 134 20.95 8.30 -9.03
N ALA A 135 19.72 8.81 -8.86
CA ALA A 135 18.82 8.42 -7.79
C ALA A 135 18.47 6.93 -7.85
N ILE A 136 18.20 6.39 -9.05
CA ILE A 136 17.90 4.97 -9.24
C ILE A 136 19.07 4.08 -8.82
N ARG A 137 20.30 4.37 -9.29
CA ARG A 137 21.49 3.60 -8.92
C ARG A 137 21.75 3.64 -7.42
N ALA A 138 21.62 4.81 -6.80
CA ALA A 138 21.78 4.96 -5.35
C ALA A 138 20.73 4.14 -4.57
N TYR A 139 19.48 4.15 -5.04
CA TYR A 139 18.39 3.41 -4.41
C TYR A 139 18.61 1.89 -4.47
N LEU A 140 19.00 1.35 -5.63
CA LEU A 140 19.23 -0.09 -5.83
C LEU A 140 20.31 -0.67 -4.90
N THR A 141 21.32 0.11 -4.54
CA THR A 141 22.41 -0.31 -3.64
C THR A 141 22.18 0.09 -2.18
N SER A 142 21.04 0.71 -1.86
CA SER A 142 20.77 1.24 -0.53
C SER A 142 20.58 0.12 0.50
N THR A 143 21.23 0.28 1.65
CA THR A 143 21.03 -0.57 2.84
C THR A 143 20.08 0.07 3.84
N ALA A 144 19.38 1.15 3.45
CA ALA A 144 18.39 1.78 4.29
C ALA A 144 17.23 0.81 4.60
N LEU A 145 16.66 0.96 5.78
CA LEU A 145 15.58 0.12 6.30
C LEU A 145 14.34 0.99 6.56
N PRO A 146 13.14 0.39 6.64
CA PRO A 146 11.95 1.12 7.09
C PRO A 146 12.19 1.76 8.45
N ALA A 147 11.58 2.92 8.69
CA ALA A 147 11.76 3.71 9.91
C ALA A 147 10.42 3.90 10.64
N ALA A 148 10.46 4.31 11.91
CA ALA A 148 9.26 4.71 12.61
C ALA A 148 8.56 5.87 11.85
N PRO A 149 7.25 5.77 11.55
CA PRO A 149 6.56 6.74 10.70
C PRO A 149 6.31 8.09 11.41
N GLY A 150 6.42 8.16 12.74
CA GLY A 150 6.16 9.36 13.52
C GLY A 150 4.66 9.68 13.66
N ASP A 151 3.83 8.64 13.75
CA ASP A 151 2.39 8.78 14.01
C ASP A 151 2.08 8.96 15.51
N THR A 152 0.82 9.24 15.80
CA THR A 152 0.30 9.49 17.16
C THR A 152 0.31 8.24 18.05
N GLU A 153 0.41 7.04 17.46
CA GLU A 153 0.48 5.77 18.17
C GLU A 153 1.92 5.35 18.51
N ASN A 154 2.93 6.19 18.18
CA ASN A 154 4.35 5.92 18.37
C ASN A 154 4.80 4.58 17.77
N SER A 155 4.29 4.26 16.57
CA SER A 155 4.59 2.99 15.91
C SER A 155 6.09 2.79 15.67
N PRO A 156 6.66 1.60 15.93
CA PRO A 156 8.06 1.29 15.58
C PRO A 156 8.22 1.16 14.06
N ALA A 157 9.43 0.97 13.52
CA ALA A 157 9.57 0.59 12.12
C ALA A 157 8.74 -0.66 11.78
N VAL A 158 8.03 -0.65 10.64
CA VAL A 158 7.09 -1.73 10.29
C VAL A 158 7.79 -3.04 9.93
N ALA A 159 9.02 -2.95 9.43
CA ALA A 159 9.84 -4.07 8.99
C ALA A 159 11.33 -3.71 9.03
N ALA A 160 12.17 -4.69 8.74
CA ALA A 160 13.62 -4.54 8.60
C ALA A 160 14.11 -5.07 7.24
N THR A 161 13.27 -5.00 6.21
CA THR A 161 13.60 -5.44 4.85
C THR A 161 14.55 -4.43 4.20
N PRO A 162 15.72 -4.83 3.68
CA PRO A 162 16.58 -3.93 2.93
C PRO A 162 16.13 -3.78 1.47
N ILE A 163 16.59 -2.74 0.77
CA ILE A 163 16.35 -2.59 -0.68
C ILE A 163 17.32 -3.44 -1.49
N ALA A 164 18.61 -3.38 -1.18
CA ALA A 164 19.64 -4.13 -1.90
C ALA A 164 19.38 -5.64 -1.85
N TRP A 165 19.43 -6.30 -3.02
CA TRP A 165 19.06 -7.70 -3.18
C TRP A 165 19.76 -8.63 -2.17
N ALA A 166 18.96 -9.40 -1.42
CA ALA A 166 19.45 -10.21 -0.31
C ALA A 166 20.11 -11.53 -0.77
N ALA A 167 20.85 -12.18 0.15
CA ALA A 167 21.49 -13.47 -0.09
C ALA A 167 20.54 -14.67 0.12
N ASP A 168 19.58 -14.56 1.04
CA ASP A 168 18.61 -15.60 1.35
C ASP A 168 17.28 -15.40 0.61
N GLU A 169 16.62 -16.50 0.29
CA GLU A 169 15.37 -16.48 -0.48
C GLU A 169 14.19 -15.85 0.28
N SER A 170 14.09 -16.08 1.59
CA SER A 170 13.00 -15.52 2.41
C SER A 170 12.98 -14.00 2.33
N THR A 171 14.14 -13.36 2.48
CA THR A 171 14.26 -11.91 2.38
C THR A 171 14.01 -11.44 0.95
N ARG A 172 14.45 -12.16 -0.09
CA ARG A 172 14.17 -11.80 -1.50
C ARG A 172 12.66 -11.78 -1.80
N ARG A 173 11.89 -12.71 -1.24
CA ARG A 173 10.43 -12.73 -1.39
C ARG A 173 9.79 -11.51 -0.74
N GLU A 174 10.23 -11.16 0.47
CA GLU A 174 9.79 -9.93 1.16
C GLU A 174 10.18 -8.67 0.36
N GLN A 175 11.39 -8.61 -0.21
CA GLN A 175 11.87 -7.52 -1.06
C GLN A 175 10.99 -7.32 -2.29
N ILE A 176 10.70 -8.39 -3.02
CA ILE A 176 9.80 -8.34 -4.19
C ILE A 176 8.43 -7.84 -3.78
N GLY A 177 7.83 -8.39 -2.71
CA GLY A 177 6.51 -7.98 -2.24
C GLY A 177 6.46 -6.51 -1.83
N VAL A 178 7.46 -6.03 -1.08
CA VAL A 178 7.57 -4.62 -0.67
C VAL A 178 7.71 -3.69 -1.89
N GLN A 179 8.64 -3.97 -2.79
CA GLN A 179 8.89 -3.09 -3.94
C GLN A 179 7.77 -3.14 -4.98
N LYS A 180 7.13 -4.29 -5.18
CA LYS A 180 5.89 -4.41 -5.98
C LYS A 180 4.79 -3.56 -5.37
N TRP A 181 4.55 -3.68 -4.07
CA TRP A 181 3.53 -2.89 -3.37
C TRP A 181 3.77 -1.39 -3.46
N LEU A 182 5.02 -0.93 -3.30
CA LEU A 182 5.37 0.48 -3.53
C LEU A 182 5.11 0.89 -4.97
N ALA A 183 5.46 0.06 -5.96
CA ALA A 183 5.26 0.36 -7.38
C ALA A 183 3.79 0.37 -7.82
N LEU A 184 2.92 -0.38 -7.13
CA LEU A 184 1.49 -0.45 -7.40
C LEU A 184 0.73 0.82 -7.02
N PHE A 185 1.29 1.69 -6.18
CA PHE A 185 0.59 2.91 -5.76
C PHE A 185 0.13 3.75 -6.97
N PRO A 186 -1.14 4.19 -7.01
CA PRO A 186 -2.16 4.11 -5.97
C PRO A 186 -3.21 2.98 -6.14
N ASP A 187 -2.90 1.91 -6.88
CA ASP A 187 -3.80 0.74 -7.00
C ASP A 187 -3.84 -0.07 -5.70
N GLY A 188 -4.85 0.22 -4.89
CA GLY A 188 -5.09 -0.46 -3.62
C GLY A 188 -5.68 -1.87 -3.76
N MET A 189 -6.32 -2.21 -4.89
CA MET A 189 -6.98 -3.51 -5.04
C MET A 189 -5.95 -4.59 -5.36
N GLU A 190 -5.06 -4.33 -6.32
CA GLU A 190 -3.94 -5.23 -6.63
C GLU A 190 -2.99 -5.33 -5.42
N ALA A 191 -2.69 -4.20 -4.77
CA ALA A 191 -1.88 -4.18 -3.55
C ALA A 191 -2.48 -5.02 -2.41
N TRP A 192 -3.80 -4.97 -2.21
CA TRP A 192 -4.49 -5.77 -1.18
C TRP A 192 -4.61 -7.24 -1.56
N ALA A 193 -4.77 -7.57 -2.85
CA ALA A 193 -4.71 -8.95 -3.32
C ALA A 193 -3.33 -9.57 -3.04
N GLU A 194 -2.26 -8.86 -3.39
CA GLU A 194 -0.89 -9.33 -3.18
C GLU A 194 -0.52 -9.47 -1.71
N PHE A 195 -0.96 -8.53 -0.87
CA PHE A 195 -0.76 -8.63 0.57
C PHE A 195 -1.42 -9.88 1.15
N ARG A 196 -2.68 -10.16 0.80
CA ARG A 196 -3.36 -11.37 1.27
C ARG A 196 -2.69 -12.62 0.72
N ARG A 197 -2.26 -12.61 -0.54
CA ARG A 197 -1.67 -13.80 -1.20
C ARG A 197 -0.30 -14.14 -0.62
N THR A 198 0.51 -13.13 -0.30
CA THR A 198 1.94 -13.33 0.03
C THR A 198 2.30 -13.01 1.48
N GLY A 199 1.44 -12.29 2.20
CA GLY A 199 1.75 -11.69 3.49
C GLY A 199 2.65 -10.43 3.41
N PHE A 200 3.04 -10.00 2.20
CA PHE A 200 3.94 -8.87 1.99
C PHE A 200 3.26 -7.67 1.31
N PRO A 201 3.66 -6.42 1.66
CA PRO A 201 4.64 -6.08 2.70
C PRO A 201 4.07 -6.33 4.10
N LYS A 202 4.94 -6.41 5.11
CA LYS A 202 4.47 -6.30 6.50
C LYS A 202 3.80 -4.94 6.68
N MET A 203 2.64 -4.93 7.31
CA MET A 203 1.84 -3.74 7.57
C MET A 203 1.52 -3.64 9.06
N TYR A 204 1.25 -2.43 9.55
CA TYR A 204 0.64 -2.32 10.86
C TYR A 204 -0.81 -2.80 10.80
N PRO A 205 -1.27 -3.63 11.74
CA PRO A 205 -2.68 -3.93 11.87
C PRO A 205 -3.47 -2.68 12.27
N VAL A 206 -4.79 -2.75 12.10
CA VAL A 206 -5.70 -1.73 12.64
C VAL A 206 -5.49 -1.57 14.13
N VAL A 207 -5.58 -0.34 14.63
CA VAL A 207 -5.39 -0.05 16.06
C VAL A 207 -6.52 -0.67 16.87
N GLN A 208 -7.76 -0.43 16.44
CA GLN A 208 -8.97 -1.02 16.99
C GLN A 208 -9.74 -1.73 15.88
N SER A 209 -10.38 -2.84 16.25
CA SER A 209 -11.41 -3.48 15.44
C SER A 209 -12.68 -3.65 16.27
N ASP A 210 -13.80 -3.24 15.69
CA ASP A 210 -15.15 -3.44 16.25
C ASP A 210 -15.79 -4.72 15.68
N ASN A 211 -15.08 -5.46 14.83
CA ASN A 211 -15.54 -6.70 14.24
C ASN A 211 -14.95 -7.90 15.00
N ALA A 212 -15.81 -8.66 15.67
CA ALA A 212 -15.40 -9.84 16.44
C ALA A 212 -14.73 -10.93 15.60
N ASP A 213 -15.10 -11.05 14.31
CA ASP A 213 -14.49 -12.02 13.39
C ASP A 213 -13.08 -11.58 12.92
N LEU A 214 -12.75 -10.30 13.08
CA LEU A 214 -11.47 -9.71 12.72
C LEU A 214 -10.87 -8.97 13.91
N PRO A 215 -10.41 -9.66 14.96
CA PRO A 215 -9.87 -9.00 16.15
C PRO A 215 -8.64 -8.14 15.82
N SER A 216 -8.33 -7.16 16.67
CA SER A 216 -7.12 -6.34 16.50
C SER A 216 -5.87 -7.22 16.39
N GLY A 217 -4.95 -6.83 15.51
CA GLY A 217 -3.80 -7.67 15.13
C GLY A 217 -4.04 -8.54 13.90
N THR A 218 -5.27 -8.66 13.41
CA THR A 218 -5.60 -9.38 12.17
C THR A 218 -5.86 -8.43 10.99
N PHE A 219 -5.95 -8.99 9.79
CA PHE A 219 -6.25 -8.25 8.56
C PHE A 219 -7.49 -8.79 7.88
N ILE A 220 -8.24 -7.89 7.25
CA ILE A 220 -9.39 -8.25 6.42
C ILE A 220 -8.97 -9.15 5.24
N LYS A 221 -9.71 -10.25 5.05
CA LYS A 221 -9.44 -11.27 4.04
C LYS A 221 -10.32 -11.13 2.80
N ARG A 222 -11.53 -10.59 2.95
CA ARG A 222 -12.46 -10.31 1.83
C ARG A 222 -13.52 -9.30 2.22
N LEU A 223 -14.29 -8.86 1.23
CA LEU A 223 -15.58 -8.20 1.47
C LEU A 223 -16.69 -9.27 1.50
N PRO A 224 -17.63 -9.21 2.47
CA PRO A 224 -18.85 -10.02 2.46
C PRO A 224 -19.67 -9.80 1.18
N PHE A 225 -20.53 -10.76 0.85
CA PHE A 225 -21.47 -10.53 -0.25
C PHE A 225 -22.37 -9.32 0.06
N PRO A 226 -22.70 -8.49 -0.94
CA PRO A 226 -23.57 -7.33 -0.72
C PRO A 226 -24.94 -7.77 -0.19
N ILE A 227 -25.46 -7.07 0.82
CA ILE A 227 -26.76 -7.37 1.43
C ILE A 227 -27.93 -7.30 0.43
N VAL A 228 -27.78 -6.56 -0.67
CA VAL A 228 -28.79 -6.49 -1.74
C VAL A 228 -29.01 -7.84 -2.43
N GLU A 229 -28.01 -8.72 -2.45
CA GLU A 229 -28.14 -10.07 -3.01
C GLU A 229 -29.09 -10.94 -2.17
N GLU A 230 -29.22 -10.68 -0.87
CA GLU A 230 -30.17 -11.40 -0.01
C GLU A 230 -31.63 -11.11 -0.41
N ASN A 231 -31.91 -9.90 -0.87
CA ASN A 231 -33.26 -9.49 -1.24
C ASN A 231 -33.61 -9.85 -2.68
N ASN A 232 -32.64 -9.76 -3.60
CA ASN A 232 -32.89 -9.84 -5.03
C ASN A 232 -32.41 -11.14 -5.68
N ASN A 233 -31.55 -11.91 -5.02
CA ASN A 233 -30.85 -13.05 -5.62
C ASN A 233 -30.53 -14.18 -4.63
N ALA A 234 -31.38 -14.37 -3.60
CA ALA A 234 -31.12 -15.27 -2.48
C ALA A 234 -30.72 -16.70 -2.88
N GLY A 235 -31.33 -17.23 -3.96
CA GLY A 235 -31.04 -18.57 -4.47
C GLY A 235 -29.60 -18.72 -4.99
N GLU A 236 -29.09 -17.75 -5.75
CA GLU A 236 -27.71 -17.77 -6.24
C GLU A 236 -26.72 -17.38 -5.15
N LEU A 237 -27.10 -16.47 -4.25
CA LEU A 237 -26.29 -16.14 -3.07
C LEU A 237 -26.02 -17.38 -2.21
N ALA A 238 -27.03 -18.23 -1.97
CA ALA A 238 -26.86 -19.47 -1.22
C ALA A 238 -25.83 -20.42 -1.89
N LYS A 239 -25.83 -20.51 -3.22
CA LYS A 239 -24.82 -21.28 -3.97
C LYS A 239 -23.42 -20.66 -3.83
N GLY A 240 -23.32 -19.33 -3.94
CA GLY A 240 -22.05 -18.61 -3.77
C GLY A 240 -21.45 -18.81 -2.38
N ARG A 241 -22.27 -18.71 -1.32
CA ARG A 241 -21.85 -18.98 0.07
C ARG A 241 -21.36 -20.41 0.27
N ALA A 242 -22.00 -21.39 -0.36
CA ALA A 242 -21.56 -22.79 -0.30
C ALA A 242 -20.18 -23.01 -0.96
N LEU A 243 -19.81 -22.21 -1.96
CA LEU A 243 -18.51 -22.28 -2.64
C LEU A 243 -17.38 -21.54 -1.90
N LEU A 244 -17.70 -20.70 -0.91
CA LEU A 244 -16.70 -19.89 -0.21
C LEU A 244 -15.77 -20.73 0.68
N GLY A 245 -16.23 -21.90 1.14
CA GLY A 245 -15.45 -22.76 2.05
C GLY A 245 -15.39 -22.26 3.50
N GLY A 246 -16.26 -21.33 3.89
CA GLY A 246 -16.32 -20.75 5.23
C GLY A 246 -17.51 -19.80 5.38
N PRO A 247 -17.68 -19.15 6.56
CA PRO A 247 -18.75 -18.19 6.77
C PRO A 247 -18.65 -16.99 5.82
N ASP A 248 -19.78 -16.41 5.42
CA ASP A 248 -19.81 -15.19 4.61
C ASP A 248 -19.54 -13.95 5.47
N ASN A 249 -18.29 -13.80 5.90
CA ASN A 249 -17.82 -12.63 6.63
C ASN A 249 -16.47 -12.16 6.07
N ALA A 250 -15.92 -11.12 6.69
CA ALA A 250 -14.69 -10.47 6.25
C ALA A 250 -13.40 -11.25 6.61
N ALA A 251 -13.51 -12.29 7.44
CA ALA A 251 -12.40 -13.10 7.94
C ALA A 251 -12.12 -14.35 7.09
N THR A 252 -13.08 -14.78 6.27
CA THR A 252 -12.90 -15.97 5.42
C THR A 252 -11.93 -15.68 4.27
N SER A 253 -10.86 -16.48 4.19
CA SER A 253 -9.90 -16.46 3.08
C SER A 253 -10.58 -16.78 1.74
N LEU A 254 -10.10 -16.16 0.67
CA LEU A 254 -10.48 -16.54 -0.69
C LEU A 254 -9.69 -17.77 -1.14
N TRP A 255 -10.13 -18.43 -2.21
CA TRP A 255 -9.55 -19.71 -2.66
C TRP A 255 -8.04 -19.67 -2.94
N TRP A 256 -7.49 -18.50 -3.28
CA TRP A 256 -6.06 -18.31 -3.59
C TRP A 256 -5.24 -17.85 -2.38
N ASP A 257 -5.89 -17.46 -1.28
CA ASP A 257 -5.24 -17.07 -0.03
C ASP A 257 -5.00 -18.33 0.80
N VAL A 258 -3.92 -19.03 0.47
CA VAL A 258 -3.54 -20.34 1.02
C VAL A 258 -2.40 -20.28 2.05
N ASN A 259 -1.89 -19.08 2.31
CA ASN A 259 -0.84 -18.88 3.31
C ASN A 259 -1.50 -18.62 4.66
N GLU A 260 -1.46 -19.63 5.54
CA GLU A 260 -1.85 -19.53 6.95
C GLU A 260 -0.72 -18.92 7.81
#